data_AF-A0A328SZ73-F1
#
_entry.id   AF-A0A328SZ73-F1
#
_cell.length_a   1.000
_cell.length_b   1.000
_cell.length_c   1.000
_cell.angle_alpha   90.00
_cell.angle_beta   90.00
_cell.angle_gamma   90.00
#
_symmetry.space_group_name_H-M   'P 1'
#
loop_
_entity.id
_entity.type
_entity.pdbx_description
1 polymer ?
#
loop_
_entity_poly.entity_id
_entity_poly.type
_entity_poly.pdbx_seq_one_letter_code
_entity_poly.pdbx_strand_id
1 'polypeptide(L)'
;MALTPAAHASDQGTTVAISVGRSATSGHRWTNVGFVDITTSTHDFHGVHWKPAYALGWIDGRSMHTERLDHNVVVGAAGVRLVDWWRGAFFSFQLGVAGGRTDALSSSEQFVSSLGWQGHRWQIMLRHISNGDFFGGKNLGETMVLVGIRLH
;
A
#
# COMPACT_ATOMS: atom_id res chain seq x y z
N MET A 1 23.22 16.03 32.37
CA MET A 1 22.44 16.29 31.15
C MET A 1 21.66 15.01 30.85
N ALA A 2 20.43 14.92 31.32
CA ALA A 2 19.60 13.73 31.12
C ALA A 2 18.83 13.89 29.80
N LEU A 3 19.05 12.97 28.86
CA LEU A 3 18.23 12.84 27.65
C LEU A 3 16.85 12.36 28.10
N THR A 4 15.87 13.25 28.07
CA THR A 4 14.46 12.88 28.22
C THR A 4 14.13 11.95 27.06
N PRO A 5 13.67 10.71 27.28
CA PRO A 5 13.12 9.92 26.19
C PRO A 5 11.96 10.73 25.62
N ALA A 6 12.02 11.01 24.31
CA ALA A 6 10.89 11.63 23.62
C ALA A 6 9.70 10.70 23.83
N ALA A 7 8.75 11.14 24.66
CA ALA A 7 7.45 10.51 24.75
C ALA A 7 6.91 10.51 23.32
N HIS A 8 6.79 9.33 22.71
CA HIS A 8 6.12 9.17 21.43
C HIS A 8 4.67 9.55 21.70
N ALA A 9 4.32 10.79 21.39
CA ALA A 9 2.96 11.27 21.51
C ALA A 9 2.09 10.31 20.68
N SER A 10 1.11 9.69 21.33
CA SER A 10 0.07 8.95 20.64
C SER A 10 -0.64 9.91 19.71
N ASP A 11 -0.26 9.90 18.44
CA ASP A 11 -0.92 10.65 17.39
C ASP A 11 -2.35 10.11 17.27
N GLN A 12 -3.32 10.89 17.74
CA GLN A 12 -4.75 10.58 17.73
C GLN A 12 -5.47 11.09 16.47
N GLY A 13 -4.71 11.49 15.44
CA GLY A 13 -5.23 12.03 14.20
C GLY A 13 -5.53 10.97 13.13
N THR A 14 -6.37 11.35 12.16
CA THR A 14 -6.46 10.66 10.88
C THR A 14 -5.47 11.30 9.92
N THR A 15 -4.52 10.54 9.39
CA THR A 15 -3.66 10.99 8.30
C THR A 15 -4.19 10.45 6.99
N VAL A 16 -4.30 11.31 5.99
CA VAL A 16 -4.54 10.94 4.59
C VAL A 16 -3.25 11.14 3.81
N ALA A 17 -2.89 10.19 2.96
CA ALA A 17 -1.71 10.31 2.11
C ALA A 17 -2.04 9.98 0.66
N ILE A 18 -1.56 10.81 -0.25
CA ILE A 18 -1.79 10.65 -1.69
C ILE A 18 -0.44 10.34 -2.33
N SER A 19 -0.37 9.21 -3.02
CA SER A 19 0.87 8.70 -3.61
C SER A 19 0.67 8.34 -5.08
N VAL A 20 1.71 8.59 -5.88
CA VAL A 20 1.76 8.20 -7.29
C VAL A 20 3.07 7.49 -7.58
N GLY A 21 3.10 6.70 -8.64
CA GLY A 21 4.32 5.98 -8.98
C GLY A 21 4.18 5.05 -10.16
N ARG A 22 5.04 4.03 -10.17
CA ARG A 22 5.12 3.05 -11.25
C ARG A 22 5.04 1.64 -10.68
N SER A 23 4.24 0.79 -11.32
CA SER A 23 4.15 -0.65 -11.06
C SER A 23 4.91 -1.42 -12.13
N ALA A 24 5.64 -2.46 -11.73
CA ALA A 24 6.28 -3.42 -12.60
C ALA A 24 5.76 -4.84 -12.31
N THR A 25 5.54 -5.60 -13.37
CA THR A 25 5.21 -7.04 -13.30
C THR A 25 6.23 -7.85 -14.09
N SER A 26 6.29 -9.17 -13.88
CA SER A 26 7.25 -10.03 -14.58
C SER A 26 7.04 -9.93 -16.10
N GLY A 27 8.09 -9.57 -16.83
CA GLY A 27 8.02 -9.17 -18.25
C GLY A 27 8.37 -7.70 -18.55
N HIS A 28 8.90 -6.94 -17.57
CA HIS A 28 9.43 -5.57 -17.74
C HIS A 28 8.40 -4.51 -18.20
N ARG A 29 7.11 -4.73 -17.90
CA ARG A 29 6.04 -3.81 -18.29
C ARG A 29 5.71 -2.87 -17.13
N TRP A 30 5.82 -1.57 -17.39
CA TRP A 30 5.54 -0.52 -16.42
C TRP A 30 4.15 0.08 -16.65
N THR A 31 3.41 0.34 -15.57
CA THR A 31 2.17 1.14 -15.62
C THR A 31 2.17 2.22 -14.54
N ASN A 32 1.36 3.26 -14.72
CA ASN A 32 1.15 4.28 -13.70
C ASN A 32 0.22 3.74 -12.63
N VAL A 33 0.50 4.13 -11.39
CA VAL A 33 -0.33 3.80 -10.25
C VAL A 33 -0.53 5.03 -9.37
N GLY A 34 -1.71 5.12 -8.77
CA GLY A 34 -2.07 6.13 -7.79
C GLY A 34 -2.76 5.49 -6.60
N PHE A 35 -2.47 5.97 -5.39
CA PHE A 35 -3.08 5.48 -4.17
C PHE A 35 -3.43 6.62 -3.21
N VAL A 36 -4.54 6.44 -2.51
CA VAL A 36 -4.94 7.20 -1.34
C VAL A 36 -4.87 6.25 -0.14
N ASP A 37 -3.99 6.53 0.81
CA ASP A 37 -3.84 5.80 2.06
C ASP A 37 -4.44 6.60 3.21
N ILE A 38 -5.20 5.96 4.08
CA ILE A 38 -5.80 6.55 5.27
C ILE A 38 -5.32 5.76 6.48
N THR A 39 -4.70 6.43 7.45
CA THR A 39 -4.31 5.81 8.72
C THR A 39 -4.90 6.57 9.89
N THR A 40 -5.30 5.87 10.93
CA THR A 40 -5.91 6.49 12.12
C THR A 40 -4.94 6.52 13.29
N SER A 41 -5.49 6.57 14.51
CA SER A 41 -4.76 6.65 15.76
C SER A 41 -3.74 5.54 15.93
N THR A 42 -2.64 5.89 16.60
CA THR A 42 -1.58 4.93 16.94
C THR A 42 -1.98 4.12 18.17
N HIS A 43 -1.89 2.81 18.06
CA HIS A 43 -2.06 1.84 19.13
C HIS A 43 -0.69 1.26 19.49
N ASP A 44 -0.46 1.03 20.78
CA ASP A 44 0.69 0.27 21.26
C ASP A 44 0.26 -1.14 21.64
N PHE A 45 1.07 -2.13 21.26
CA PHE A 45 0.94 -3.48 21.75
C PHE A 45 2.33 -4.04 22.05
N HIS A 46 2.67 -4.14 23.34
CA HIS A 46 3.95 -4.68 23.82
C HIS A 46 5.18 -3.96 23.21
N GLY A 47 5.11 -2.63 23.03
CA GLY A 47 6.17 -1.82 22.43
C GLY A 47 6.18 -1.83 20.89
N VAL A 48 5.21 -2.50 20.25
CA VAL A 48 4.96 -2.40 18.82
C VAL A 48 3.87 -1.37 18.58
N HIS A 49 4.25 -0.26 17.95
CA HIS A 49 3.31 0.78 17.53
C HIS A 49 2.69 0.43 16.18
N TRP A 50 1.37 0.45 16.11
CA TRP A 50 0.63 0.17 14.90
C TRP A 50 -0.58 1.09 14.73
N LYS A 51 -0.99 1.31 13.49
CA LYS A 51 -2.16 2.13 13.13
C LYS A 51 -3.08 1.28 12.23
N PRO A 52 -4.41 1.32 12.39
CA PRO A 52 -5.32 0.88 11.34
C PRO A 52 -5.01 1.63 10.04
N ALA A 53 -5.02 0.92 8.91
CA ALA A 53 -4.64 1.44 7.62
C ALA A 53 -5.60 0.98 6.52
N TYR A 54 -6.08 1.92 5.73
CA TYR A 54 -6.95 1.71 4.56
C TYR A 54 -6.26 2.27 3.32
N ALA A 55 -6.46 1.64 2.17
CA ALA A 55 -5.91 2.10 0.90
C ALA A 55 -6.96 1.98 -0.21
N LEU A 56 -7.04 3.00 -1.05
CA LEU A 56 -7.74 2.96 -2.33
C LEU A 56 -6.73 3.25 -3.43
N GLY A 57 -6.57 2.29 -4.34
CA GLY A 57 -5.61 2.30 -5.42
C GLY A 57 -6.28 2.33 -6.78
N TRP A 58 -5.62 3.00 -7.70
CA TRP A 58 -5.91 2.97 -9.12
C TRP A 58 -4.67 2.53 -9.88
N ILE A 59 -4.81 1.53 -10.72
CA ILE A 59 -3.77 1.04 -11.61
C ILE A 59 -4.28 1.26 -13.03
N ASP A 60 -3.55 2.09 -13.80
CA ASP A 60 -3.94 2.40 -15.17
C ASP A 60 -3.93 1.14 -16.04
N GLY A 61 -4.99 0.98 -16.83
CA GLY A 61 -5.10 -0.06 -17.85
C GLY A 61 -3.99 0.08 -18.89
N ARG A 62 -3.54 -1.05 -19.45
CA ARG A 62 -2.52 -1.07 -20.51
C ARG A 62 -3.23 -1.13 -21.86
N SER A 63 -3.01 -0.13 -22.71
CA SER A 63 -3.59 -0.07 -24.07
C SER A 63 -2.87 -1.08 -24.98
N MET A 64 -3.43 -2.28 -25.16
CA MET A 64 -3.05 -3.16 -26.27
C MET A 64 -4.30 -3.83 -26.87
N HIS A 65 -4.43 -3.68 -28.19
CA HIS A 65 -5.65 -3.80 -28.98
C HIS A 65 -6.02 -5.23 -29.40
N THR A 66 -5.82 -6.23 -28.53
CA THR A 66 -6.10 -7.64 -28.90
C THR A 66 -6.77 -8.46 -27.82
N GLU A 67 -6.84 -7.99 -26.57
CA GLU A 67 -7.56 -8.65 -25.48
C GLU A 67 -8.15 -7.55 -24.58
N ARG A 68 -9.37 -7.76 -24.06
CA ARG A 68 -10.22 -6.75 -23.39
C ARG A 68 -9.61 -6.22 -22.07
N LEU A 69 -8.56 -5.40 -22.16
CA LEU A 69 -7.75 -4.85 -21.07
C LEU A 69 -7.95 -3.32 -20.86
N ASP A 70 -9.04 -2.74 -21.39
CA ASP A 70 -9.43 -1.33 -21.22
C ASP A 70 -10.03 -0.99 -19.83
N HIS A 71 -9.90 -1.87 -18.83
CA HIS A 71 -10.52 -1.67 -17.52
C HIS A 71 -9.47 -1.26 -16.50
N ASN A 72 -9.63 -0.05 -15.96
CA ASN A 72 -8.88 0.43 -14.82
C ASN A 72 -9.12 -0.49 -13.63
N VAL A 73 -8.05 -0.91 -12.95
CA VAL A 73 -8.18 -1.75 -11.76
C VAL A 73 -8.22 -0.84 -10.55
N VAL A 74 -9.34 -0.91 -9.84
CA VAL A 74 -9.48 -0.25 -8.53
C VAL A 74 -9.16 -1.27 -7.45
N VAL A 75 -8.27 -0.94 -6.54
CA VAL A 75 -7.92 -1.81 -5.40
C VAL A 75 -8.37 -1.13 -4.12
N GLY A 76 -9.23 -1.77 -3.34
CA GLY A 76 -9.53 -1.33 -1.97
C GLY A 76 -8.88 -2.28 -0.98
N ALA A 77 -8.15 -1.77 0.00
CA ALA A 77 -7.49 -2.59 1.01
C ALA A 77 -7.64 -2.04 2.43
N ALA A 78 -7.68 -2.92 3.41
CA ALA A 78 -7.77 -2.60 4.82
C ALA A 78 -6.86 -3.53 5.65
N GLY A 79 -6.25 -3.00 6.69
CA GLY A 79 -5.37 -3.75 7.57
C GLY A 79 -4.64 -2.85 8.55
N VAL A 80 -3.36 -3.12 8.76
CA VAL A 80 -2.55 -2.45 9.78
C VAL A 80 -1.26 -1.92 9.19
N ARG A 81 -0.76 -0.83 9.79
CA ARG A 81 0.56 -0.25 9.53
C ARG A 81 1.36 -0.21 10.82
N LEU A 82 2.41 -1.01 10.88
CA LEU A 82 3.44 -0.92 11.91
C LEU A 82 4.27 0.35 11.67
N VAL A 83 4.59 1.07 12.73
CA VAL A 83 5.32 2.35 12.70
C VAL A 83 6.37 2.40 13.80
N ASP A 84 7.23 3.42 13.72
CA ASP A 84 8.15 3.84 14.79
C ASP A 84 9.18 2.80 15.26
N TRP A 85 9.41 1.72 14.50
CA TRP A 85 10.49 0.79 14.81
C TRP A 85 11.87 1.32 14.33
N TRP A 86 11.93 2.24 13.36
CA TRP A 86 13.18 2.81 12.87
C TRP A 86 13.03 4.15 12.14
N ARG A 87 13.27 5.28 12.82
CA ARG A 87 13.39 6.64 12.24
C ARG A 87 12.39 6.96 11.10
N GLY A 88 11.10 6.73 11.33
CA GLY A 88 10.04 7.00 10.35
C GLY A 88 9.81 5.89 9.32
N ALA A 89 10.45 4.72 9.46
CA ALA A 89 10.10 3.53 8.71
C ALA A 89 8.70 3.02 9.09
N PHE A 90 7.99 2.48 8.11
CA PHE A 90 6.68 1.86 8.31
C PHE A 90 6.50 0.65 7.40
N PHE A 91 5.67 -0.29 7.85
CA PHE A 91 5.37 -1.55 7.16
C PHE A 91 3.89 -1.73 7.31
N SER A 92 3.19 -1.87 6.19
CA SER A 92 1.77 -2.13 6.20
C SER A 92 1.48 -3.49 5.58
N PHE A 93 0.54 -4.17 6.19
CA PHE A 93 -0.04 -5.38 5.68
C PHE A 93 -1.56 -5.23 5.67
N GLN A 94 -2.15 -5.35 4.49
CA GLN A 94 -3.56 -5.14 4.25
C GLN A 94 -4.12 -6.28 3.40
N LEU A 95 -5.38 -6.60 3.64
CA LEU A 95 -6.18 -7.44 2.77
C LEU A 95 -6.99 -6.52 1.86
N GLY A 96 -6.89 -6.77 0.57
CA GLY A 96 -7.54 -5.96 -0.45
C GLY A 96 -8.43 -6.77 -1.36
N VAL A 97 -9.34 -6.05 -2.01
CA VAL A 97 -10.19 -6.52 -3.08
C VAL A 97 -9.94 -5.68 -4.32
N ALA A 98 -9.82 -6.33 -5.47
CA ALA A 98 -9.69 -5.65 -6.75
C ALA A 98 -11.03 -5.62 -7.49
N GLY A 99 -11.52 -4.42 -7.82
CA GLY A 99 -12.70 -4.19 -8.63
C GLY A 99 -12.35 -4.15 -10.12
N GLY A 100 -12.73 -5.22 -10.84
CA GLY A 100 -12.55 -5.38 -12.29
C GLY A 100 -12.49 -6.87 -12.66
N ARG A 101 -13.51 -7.40 -13.35
CA ARG A 101 -13.51 -8.80 -13.82
C ARG A 101 -12.65 -8.93 -15.08
N THR A 102 -11.45 -9.47 -14.93
CA THR A 102 -10.68 -10.08 -16.04
C THR A 102 -10.32 -11.50 -15.64
N ASP A 103 -10.35 -12.44 -16.60
CA ASP A 103 -10.09 -13.89 -16.44
C ASP A 103 -8.66 -14.25 -15.93
N ALA A 104 -7.90 -13.28 -15.43
CA ALA A 104 -6.54 -13.42 -14.91
C ALA A 104 -6.43 -13.35 -13.37
N LEU A 105 -7.54 -13.07 -12.66
CA LEU A 105 -7.59 -13.01 -11.19
C LEU A 105 -8.64 -14.02 -10.70
N SER A 106 -8.21 -15.25 -10.43
CA SER A 106 -9.07 -16.33 -9.92
C SER A 106 -9.49 -16.16 -8.45
N SER A 107 -9.17 -15.04 -7.79
CA SER A 107 -9.66 -14.71 -6.44
C SER A 107 -9.78 -13.21 -6.24
N SER A 108 -10.86 -12.79 -5.59
CA SER A 108 -11.16 -11.39 -5.26
C SER A 108 -10.19 -10.81 -4.24
N GLU A 109 -9.53 -11.66 -3.48
CA GLU A 109 -8.68 -11.32 -2.35
C GLU A 109 -7.24 -11.09 -2.82
N GLN A 110 -6.63 -10.02 -2.34
CA GLN A 110 -5.24 -9.67 -2.60
C GLN A 110 -4.57 -9.31 -1.27
N PHE A 111 -3.32 -9.73 -1.11
CA PHE A 111 -2.46 -9.25 -0.04
C PHE A 111 -1.73 -8.02 -0.54
N VAL A 112 -1.88 -6.91 0.17
CA VAL A 112 -1.17 -5.65 -0.09
C VAL A 112 -0.16 -5.48 1.03
N SER A 113 1.11 -5.63 0.70
CA SER A 113 2.22 -5.36 1.60
C SER A 113 2.94 -4.09 1.16
N SER A 114 3.41 -3.28 2.11
CA SER A 114 4.22 -2.11 1.78
C SER A 114 5.31 -1.89 2.82
N LEU A 115 6.49 -1.49 2.36
CA LEU A 115 7.61 -1.07 3.19
C LEU A 115 8.03 0.33 2.73
N GLY A 116 8.16 1.26 3.67
CA GLY A 116 8.48 2.63 3.31
C GLY A 116 9.04 3.46 4.44
N TRP A 117 9.30 4.71 4.10
CA TRP A 117 9.69 5.76 5.04
C TRP A 117 8.73 6.92 4.91
N GLN A 118 8.41 7.53 6.04
CA GLN A 118 7.55 8.70 6.13
C GLN A 118 8.20 9.80 6.96
N GLY A 119 8.03 11.03 6.50
CA GLY A 119 8.28 12.25 7.27
C GLY A 119 6.97 12.95 7.62
N HIS A 120 7.06 14.20 8.06
CA HIS A 120 5.88 14.98 8.44
C HIS A 120 4.87 15.18 7.29
N ARG A 121 5.36 15.46 6.07
CA ARG A 121 4.53 15.77 4.88
C ARG A 121 4.78 14.88 3.66
N TRP A 122 5.65 13.88 3.78
CA TRP A 122 6.06 13.05 2.65
C TRP A 122 6.09 11.57 3.05
N GLN A 123 5.94 10.69 2.06
CA GLN A 123 6.25 9.27 2.18
C GLN A 123 6.84 8.73 0.88
N ILE A 124 7.66 7.70 1.00
CA ILE A 124 8.12 6.85 -0.10
C ILE A 124 7.92 5.40 0.31
N MET A 125 7.46 4.57 -0.60
CA MET A 125 7.25 3.16 -0.31
C MET A 125 7.43 2.26 -1.52
N LEU A 126 7.81 1.03 -1.21
CA LEU A 126 7.64 -0.13 -2.06
C LEU A 126 6.33 -0.80 -1.66
N ARG A 127 5.45 -1.04 -2.63
CA ARG A 127 4.18 -1.75 -2.42
C ARG A 127 4.16 -2.99 -3.30
N HIS A 128 3.84 -4.14 -2.72
CA HIS A 128 3.68 -5.39 -3.43
C HIS A 128 2.26 -5.92 -3.23
N ILE A 129 1.57 -6.19 -4.34
CA ILE A 129 0.22 -6.76 -4.36
C ILE A 129 0.29 -8.14 -4.99
N SER A 130 -0.21 -9.15 -4.28
CA SER A 130 -0.26 -10.54 -4.77
C SER A 130 -1.40 -11.34 -4.12
N ASN A 131 -1.85 -12.41 -4.78
CA ASN A 131 -2.79 -13.39 -4.19
C ASN A 131 -2.05 -14.53 -3.45
N GLY A 132 -0.73 -14.38 -3.23
CA GLY A 132 0.08 -15.35 -2.50
C GLY A 132 0.20 -16.76 -3.09
N ASP A 133 -0.20 -16.99 -4.35
CA ASP A 133 -0.22 -18.31 -5.02
C ASP A 133 -1.10 -19.39 -4.33
N PHE A 134 -1.87 -19.02 -3.30
CA PHE A 134 -2.70 -19.94 -2.51
C PHE A 134 -3.94 -20.46 -3.25
N PHE A 135 -4.38 -19.77 -4.31
CA PHE A 135 -5.60 -20.10 -5.05
C PHE A 135 -5.35 -20.59 -6.49
N GLY A 136 -4.09 -20.82 -6.88
CA GLY A 136 -3.71 -21.32 -8.20
C GLY A 136 -3.91 -20.32 -9.35
N GLY A 137 -2.87 -20.17 -10.17
CA GLY A 137 -2.86 -19.33 -11.38
C GLY A 137 -1.52 -18.59 -11.53
N LYS A 138 -1.13 -18.22 -12.76
CA LYS A 138 0.12 -17.49 -13.04
C LYS A 138 0.10 -16.11 -12.37
N ASN A 139 0.48 -16.03 -11.10
CA ASN A 139 0.48 -14.78 -10.36
C ASN A 139 1.86 -14.13 -10.42
N LEU A 140 2.01 -13.17 -11.33
CA LEU A 140 3.30 -12.53 -11.57
C LEU A 140 3.67 -11.52 -10.46
N GLY A 141 2.75 -11.21 -9.54
CA GLY A 141 2.88 -10.15 -8.55
C GLY A 141 3.03 -8.76 -9.20
N GLU A 142 2.57 -7.73 -8.51
CA GLU A 142 2.85 -6.35 -8.93
C GLU A 142 3.65 -5.64 -7.85
N THR A 143 4.88 -5.25 -8.20
CA THR A 143 5.75 -4.47 -7.33
C THR A 143 5.78 -3.03 -7.79
N MET A 144 5.53 -2.12 -6.88
CA MET A 144 5.32 -0.71 -7.14
C MET A 144 6.28 0.12 -6.32
N VAL A 145 6.77 1.20 -6.93
CA VAL A 145 7.48 2.27 -6.23
C VAL A 145 6.57 3.48 -6.22
N LEU A 146 6.30 4.01 -5.03
CA LEU A 146 5.34 5.10 -4.81
C LEU A 146 6.01 6.23 -4.02
N VAL A 147 5.73 7.46 -4.41
CA VAL A 147 6.07 8.68 -3.67
C VAL A 147 4.81 9.47 -3.43
N GLY A 148 4.69 10.08 -2.25
CA GLY A 148 3.45 10.74 -1.87
C GLY A 148 3.60 11.84 -0.84
N ILE A 149 2.52 12.59 -0.69
CA ILE A 149 2.35 13.63 0.31
C ILE A 149 1.43 13.15 1.42
N ARG A 150 1.68 13.60 2.65
CA ARG A 150 0.87 13.29 3.84
C ARG A 150 0.15 14.54 4.31
N LEU A 151 -1.13 14.38 4.60
CA LEU A 151 -2.09 15.40 5.04
C LEU A 151 -2.65 14.96 6.40
N HIS A 152 -2.69 15.86 7.37
CA HIS A 152 -3.17 15.64 8.73
C HIS A 152 -4.28 16.63 9.05
#